data_AF-A0A5B8LED0-F1
#
_entry.id   AF-A0A5B8LED0-F1
#
_cell.length_a   1.000
_cell.length_b   1.000
_cell.length_c   1.000
_cell.angle_alpha   90.00
_cell.angle_beta   90.00
_cell.angle_gamma   90.00
#
_symmetry.space_group_name_H-M   'P 1'
#
loop_
_entity.id
_entity.type
_entity.pdbx_description
1 polymer ?
#
loop_
_entity_poly.entity_id
_entity_poly.type
_entity_poly.pdbx_seq_one_letter_code
_entity_poly.pdbx_strand_id
1 'polypeptide(L)'
;MTPLYEGLGDKLSNTDPISNSVLISGLEFPRDGSRLLLPGRYPMACFNSYIHESLHYQCFRTPVGFAISYLYHRAFLRAVDHLALGENAAHDDHDVLEDIARVETVLHIMRPLAEGIALFGEFDAFPGQAKSLSPTFRKVAAAFAATVPDWETKMVPDILEYVLAAGRAQPSSQRRKENLLMQGFSTESGGYLPGYFLVKNLQLALYRQVQSPLLLDSEFFLHFLIHWFYVDFNLVATLLDEDKEMNSFTTQAVVEKDSINAIFLAFQQRFAQLFTLTAAQVEQVDYVISGVTVQWHVSQIGMASDAAHIVLDRMVARINELIDYSADGLTAQQSAMSKLCHDNFVRRDYMCVGSFAEEIQILANQRVMLSRLNPDQELPVMNFGESEKPGPFVGRATIDVLQSDISQKVFIAVYADNERVTLKSFADGTDEECERLIDVDVSTERARGAKELMRTVIDHALPMDGSAHVLREHYRMQAEEGAEKLYRKWCGALMAIDGPEADLPSSPGALYHLCDRDANFLRSIAALGCVGGVLLDDAIIAKTCATHGLTLENFLGRAQAIEERHSFRFFTMVGDMRMCTV
;
A
#
# COMPACT_ATOMS: atom_id res chain seq x y z
N MET A 1 14.05 5.87 -19.96
CA MET A 1 13.18 5.56 -18.82
C MET A 1 11.73 5.75 -19.24
N THR A 2 11.02 4.66 -19.51
CA THR A 2 9.55 4.73 -19.55
C THR A 2 9.10 4.95 -18.11
N PRO A 3 8.28 5.95 -17.79
CA PRO A 3 7.78 6.09 -16.42
C PRO A 3 6.99 4.83 -16.14
N LEU A 4 7.38 4.07 -15.11
CA LEU A 4 6.68 2.87 -14.63
C LEU A 4 5.21 3.14 -14.20
N TYR A 5 4.69 4.35 -14.45
CA TYR A 5 3.35 4.81 -14.11
C TYR A 5 2.71 5.74 -15.17
N GLU A 6 3.33 6.01 -16.33
CA GLU A 6 2.71 6.84 -17.39
C GLU A 6 2.25 5.97 -18.55
N GLY A 7 1.04 5.45 -18.40
CA GLY A 7 0.39 4.69 -19.44
C GLY A 7 -1.08 4.47 -19.14
N LEU A 8 -1.82 5.55 -18.86
CA LEU A 8 -3.27 5.75 -19.05
C LEU A 8 -3.66 7.12 -18.45
N GLY A 9 -4.29 7.99 -19.25
CA GLY A 9 -4.63 9.37 -18.87
C GLY A 9 -5.56 9.49 -17.66
N ASP A 10 -5.43 10.62 -16.96
CA ASP A 10 -6.25 11.10 -15.85
C ASP A 10 -6.40 10.16 -14.64
N LYS A 11 -5.42 10.30 -13.73
CA LYS A 11 -5.45 10.03 -12.28
C LYS A 11 -5.86 8.59 -11.93
N LEU A 12 -4.90 7.66 -11.96
CA LEU A 12 -5.06 6.39 -11.24
C LEU A 12 -4.88 6.62 -9.72
N SER A 13 -5.54 5.80 -8.92
CA SER A 13 -5.25 5.75 -7.48
C SER A 13 -3.84 5.19 -7.30
N ASN A 14 -3.09 5.70 -6.32
CA ASN A 14 -1.72 5.26 -6.08
C ASN A 14 -1.27 5.63 -4.68
N THR A 15 -0.42 4.79 -4.09
CA THR A 15 0.32 5.03 -2.87
C THR A 15 1.81 5.02 -3.18
N ASP A 16 2.47 6.15 -2.97
CA ASP A 16 3.92 6.22 -3.14
C ASP A 16 4.64 5.58 -1.94
N PRO A 17 5.45 4.52 -2.11
CA PRO A 17 6.08 3.83 -0.97
C PRO A 17 7.09 4.69 -0.20
N ILE A 18 7.67 5.71 -0.85
CA ILE A 18 8.70 6.57 -0.25
C ILE A 18 8.09 7.62 0.67
N SER A 19 7.16 8.43 0.17
CA SER A 19 6.47 9.46 0.94
C SER A 19 5.22 8.95 1.67
N ASN A 20 4.80 7.71 1.40
CA ASN A 20 3.51 7.14 1.79
C ASN A 20 2.29 8.00 1.38
N SER A 21 2.47 8.83 0.34
CA SER A 21 1.41 9.69 -0.15
C SER A 21 0.39 8.87 -0.93
N VAL A 22 -0.85 8.88 -0.44
CA VAL A 22 -1.98 8.28 -1.12
C VAL A 22 -2.69 9.29 -2.01
N LEU A 23 -3.17 8.83 -3.17
CA LEU A 23 -4.21 9.52 -3.93
C LEU A 23 -5.32 8.53 -4.25
N ILE A 24 -6.55 8.89 -3.89
CA ILE A 24 -7.74 8.19 -4.35
C ILE A 24 -8.28 8.89 -5.60
N SER A 25 -8.40 8.14 -6.68
CA SER A 25 -8.96 8.63 -7.94
C SER A 25 -10.48 8.49 -8.02
N GLY A 26 -11.06 9.14 -9.04
CA GLY A 26 -12.50 9.09 -9.29
C GLY A 26 -13.34 9.99 -8.39
N LEU A 27 -12.71 10.81 -7.54
CA LEU A 27 -13.37 11.81 -6.71
C LEU A 27 -13.37 13.18 -7.39
N GLU A 28 -14.51 13.85 -7.37
CA GLU A 28 -14.69 15.20 -7.90
C GLU A 28 -15.24 16.11 -6.80
N PHE A 29 -14.56 17.22 -6.52
CA PHE A 29 -14.95 18.11 -5.44
C PHE A 29 -16.43 18.56 -5.47
N PRO A 30 -17.03 19.00 -6.60
CA PRO A 30 -18.43 19.44 -6.59
C PRO A 30 -19.42 18.32 -6.30
N ARG A 31 -19.08 17.08 -6.61
CA ARG A 31 -19.93 15.91 -6.38
C ARG A 31 -19.70 15.30 -4.99
N ASP A 32 -18.44 15.24 -4.58
CA ASP A 32 -17.97 14.39 -3.49
C ASP A 32 -17.37 15.20 -2.31
N GLY A 33 -16.97 16.44 -2.52
CA GLY A 33 -16.25 17.26 -1.54
C GLY A 33 -17.00 17.36 -0.21
N SER A 34 -18.25 17.80 -0.22
CA SER A 34 -19.07 17.90 1.01
C SER A 34 -19.22 16.58 1.78
N ARG A 35 -19.17 15.45 1.08
CA ARG A 35 -19.24 14.11 1.65
C ARG A 35 -17.93 13.66 2.27
N LEU A 36 -16.79 14.03 1.67
CA LEU A 36 -15.46 13.73 2.20
C LEU A 36 -15.15 14.53 3.48
N LEU A 37 -15.78 15.68 3.67
CA LEU A 37 -15.60 16.49 4.88
C LEU A 37 -16.41 16.02 6.08
N LEU A 38 -17.38 15.11 5.85
CA LEU A 38 -18.24 14.58 6.88
C LEU A 38 -17.87 13.11 7.17
N PRO A 39 -17.54 12.75 8.42
CA PRO A 39 -17.28 11.37 8.79
C PRO A 39 -18.41 10.43 8.35
N GLY A 40 -18.05 9.24 7.88
CA GLY A 40 -19.00 8.21 7.47
C GLY A 40 -19.66 8.38 6.10
N ARG A 41 -19.42 9.49 5.39
CA ARG A 41 -20.19 9.84 4.18
C ARG A 41 -19.45 9.64 2.87
N TYR A 42 -18.31 8.96 2.85
CA TYR A 42 -17.51 8.83 1.63
C TYR A 42 -18.33 8.18 0.49
N PRO A 43 -18.18 8.63 -0.76
CA PRO A 43 -18.93 8.06 -1.88
C PRO A 43 -18.53 6.60 -2.14
N MET A 44 -19.50 5.68 -2.21
CA MET A 44 -19.22 4.28 -2.53
C MET A 44 -18.48 4.05 -3.86
N ALA A 45 -18.51 5.04 -4.77
CA ALA A 45 -17.74 4.99 -6.01
C ALA A 45 -16.23 4.90 -5.79
N CYS A 46 -15.69 5.45 -4.69
CA CYS A 46 -14.27 5.37 -4.37
C CYS A 46 -13.90 4.20 -3.45
N PHE A 47 -14.87 3.37 -3.03
CA PHE A 47 -14.70 2.31 -2.03
C PHE A 47 -13.51 1.38 -2.33
N ASN A 48 -13.43 0.82 -3.54
CA ASN A 48 -12.35 -0.12 -3.90
C ASN A 48 -10.98 0.55 -3.84
N SER A 49 -10.85 1.72 -4.46
CA SER A 49 -9.60 2.48 -4.43
C SER A 49 -9.23 2.88 -3.01
N TYR A 50 -10.20 3.28 -2.19
CA TYR A 50 -9.95 3.64 -0.80
C TYR A 50 -9.39 2.47 0.00
N ILE A 51 -10.01 1.28 -0.06
CA ILE A 51 -9.48 0.08 0.62
C ILE A 51 -8.10 -0.27 0.09
N HIS A 52 -7.97 -0.34 -1.24
CA HIS A 52 -6.75 -0.75 -1.91
C HIS A 52 -5.56 0.13 -1.50
N GLU A 53 -5.70 1.45 -1.63
CA GLU A 53 -4.63 2.37 -1.25
C GLU A 53 -4.44 2.49 0.26
N SER A 54 -5.49 2.32 1.08
CA SER A 54 -5.32 2.29 2.54
C SER A 54 -4.45 1.11 3.00
N LEU A 55 -4.54 -0.02 2.29
CA LEU A 55 -3.71 -1.19 2.57
C LEU A 55 -2.27 -0.98 2.15
N HIS A 56 -2.02 -0.40 0.99
CA HIS A 56 -0.67 0.05 0.61
C HIS A 56 -0.12 1.04 1.65
N TYR A 57 -0.93 2.02 2.04
CA TYR A 57 -0.58 2.99 3.06
C TYR A 57 -0.19 2.33 4.38
N GLN A 58 -0.96 1.32 4.82
CA GLN A 58 -0.66 0.56 6.03
C GLN A 58 0.64 -0.26 5.88
N CYS A 59 0.85 -0.92 4.74
CA CYS A 59 2.08 -1.66 4.44
C CYS A 59 3.30 -0.75 4.55
N PHE A 60 3.26 0.44 3.95
CA PHE A 60 4.39 1.37 3.96
C PHE A 60 4.44 2.26 5.21
N ARG A 61 3.43 2.28 6.08
CA ARG A 61 3.50 2.92 7.42
C ARG A 61 3.99 1.95 8.51
N THR A 62 5.11 1.30 8.23
CA THR A 62 5.70 0.26 9.09
C THR A 62 7.22 0.42 9.16
N PRO A 63 7.94 -0.27 10.08
CA PRO A 63 9.39 -0.18 10.15
C PRO A 63 10.10 -0.42 8.81
N VAL A 64 9.66 -1.41 8.02
CA VAL A 64 10.25 -1.66 6.69
C VAL A 64 10.01 -0.48 5.76
N GLY A 65 8.79 0.07 5.74
CA GLY A 65 8.49 1.27 4.95
C GLY A 65 9.29 2.50 5.37
N PHE A 66 9.54 2.70 6.68
CA PHE A 66 10.39 3.78 7.18
C PHE A 66 11.86 3.57 6.80
N ALA A 67 12.38 2.34 6.84
CA ALA A 67 13.73 2.03 6.39
C ALA A 67 13.93 2.30 4.90
N ILE A 68 12.95 1.92 4.06
CA ILE A 68 12.95 2.22 2.62
C ILE A 68 12.96 3.74 2.38
N SER A 69 12.09 4.47 3.08
CA SER A 69 12.01 5.92 2.98
C SER A 69 13.33 6.58 3.42
N TYR A 70 13.94 6.11 4.51
CA TYR A 70 15.24 6.58 4.99
C TYR A 70 16.33 6.41 3.94
N LEU A 71 16.49 5.21 3.36
CA LEU A 71 17.50 4.95 2.34
C LEU A 71 17.34 5.87 1.12
N TYR A 72 16.09 6.09 0.67
CA TYR A 72 15.84 6.97 -0.47
C TYR A 72 16.17 8.44 -0.18
N HIS A 73 15.77 8.95 1.00
CA HIS A 73 16.10 10.32 1.40
C HIS A 73 17.60 10.49 1.69
N ARG A 74 18.28 9.46 2.18
CA ARG A 74 19.74 9.44 2.34
C ARG A 74 20.46 9.52 1.00
N ALA A 75 20.05 8.71 0.03
CA ALA A 75 20.56 8.77 -1.34
C ALA A 75 20.38 10.19 -1.93
N PHE A 76 19.22 10.79 -1.72
CA PHE A 76 18.94 12.15 -2.16
C PHE A 76 19.89 13.19 -1.55
N LEU A 77 20.06 13.21 -0.21
CA LEU A 77 20.94 14.20 0.42
C LEU A 77 22.41 14.00 0.03
N ARG A 78 22.87 12.73 -0.06
CA ARG A 78 24.21 12.41 -0.58
C ARG A 78 24.41 12.90 -2.01
N ALA A 79 23.39 12.75 -2.87
CA ALA A 79 23.41 13.27 -4.23
C ALA A 79 23.47 14.81 -4.28
N VAL A 80 22.76 15.51 -3.39
CA VAL A 80 22.85 16.98 -3.26
C VAL A 80 24.28 17.39 -2.89
N ASP A 81 24.88 16.74 -1.91
CA ASP A 81 26.25 17.04 -1.46
C ASP A 81 27.28 16.76 -2.56
N HIS A 82 27.12 15.64 -3.29
CA HIS A 82 27.96 15.30 -4.43
C HIS A 82 27.90 16.40 -5.51
N LEU A 83 26.70 16.83 -5.91
CA LEU A 83 26.53 17.87 -6.92
C LEU A 83 27.05 19.24 -6.45
N ALA A 84 26.99 19.53 -5.14
CA ALA A 84 27.48 20.79 -4.59
C ALA A 84 29.02 20.90 -4.57
N LEU A 85 29.72 19.77 -4.40
CA LEU A 85 31.19 19.74 -4.32
C LEU A 85 31.89 19.67 -5.69
N GLY A 86 31.17 19.25 -6.73
CA GLY A 86 31.65 19.21 -8.12
C GLY A 86 32.77 18.18 -8.37
N GLU A 87 33.42 18.27 -9.55
CA GLU A 87 34.42 17.28 -10.05
C GLU A 87 35.66 17.07 -9.15
N ASN A 88 35.87 17.93 -8.14
CA ASN A 88 37.05 17.88 -7.27
C ASN A 88 36.86 17.01 -6.03
N ALA A 89 35.65 16.53 -5.77
CA ALA A 89 35.38 15.64 -4.64
C ALA A 89 35.75 14.21 -5.06
N ALA A 90 36.70 13.58 -4.35
CA ALA A 90 36.93 12.14 -4.43
C ALA A 90 35.75 11.42 -3.74
N HIS A 91 34.55 11.57 -4.29
CA HIS A 91 33.30 11.10 -3.71
C HIS A 91 32.87 9.80 -4.36
N ASP A 92 32.33 8.96 -3.51
CA ASP A 92 32.00 7.59 -3.83
C ASP A 92 30.57 7.54 -4.36
N ASP A 93 30.38 7.69 -5.69
CA ASP A 93 29.09 7.51 -6.37
C ASP A 93 28.42 6.18 -5.99
N HIS A 94 29.23 5.24 -5.51
CA HIS A 94 28.83 3.97 -4.96
C HIS A 94 27.84 4.10 -3.79
N ASP A 95 27.97 5.11 -2.92
CA ASP A 95 27.08 5.27 -1.76
C ASP A 95 25.65 5.62 -2.18
N VAL A 96 25.49 6.53 -3.16
CA VAL A 96 24.17 6.90 -3.71
C VAL A 96 23.58 5.71 -4.46
N LEU A 97 24.41 5.04 -5.27
CA LEU A 97 24.02 3.85 -6.02
C LEU A 97 23.55 2.73 -5.10
N GLU A 98 24.28 2.47 -4.02
CA GLU A 98 24.00 1.38 -3.09
C GLU A 98 22.66 1.59 -2.36
N ASP A 99 22.41 2.81 -1.87
CA ASP A 99 21.13 3.15 -1.24
C ASP A 99 19.95 2.94 -2.21
N ILE A 100 20.10 3.39 -3.46
CA ILE A 100 19.08 3.21 -4.50
C ILE A 100 18.91 1.76 -4.89
N ALA A 101 19.99 1.00 -5.04
CA ALA A 101 19.94 -0.41 -5.40
C ALA A 101 19.21 -1.22 -4.31
N ARG A 102 19.45 -0.92 -3.02
CA ARG A 102 18.71 -1.51 -1.89
C ARG A 102 17.22 -1.18 -1.95
N VAL A 103 16.87 0.10 -2.17
CA VAL A 103 15.48 0.56 -2.27
C VAL A 103 14.76 -0.10 -3.44
N GLU A 104 15.35 -0.09 -4.64
CA GLU A 104 14.77 -0.70 -5.83
C GLU A 104 14.58 -2.20 -5.63
N THR A 105 15.60 -2.90 -5.11
CA THR A 105 15.53 -4.34 -4.86
C THR A 105 14.40 -4.73 -3.91
N VAL A 106 14.33 -4.09 -2.74
CA VAL A 106 13.28 -4.43 -1.77
C VAL A 106 11.89 -4.08 -2.30
N LEU A 107 11.75 -2.96 -3.04
CA LEU A 107 10.48 -2.61 -3.66
C LEU A 107 10.09 -3.59 -4.78
N HIS A 108 11.02 -4.08 -5.59
CA HIS A 108 10.72 -5.10 -6.60
C HIS A 108 10.24 -6.41 -5.98
N ILE A 109 10.86 -6.85 -4.88
CA ILE A 109 10.48 -8.07 -4.18
C ILE A 109 9.16 -7.91 -3.43
N MET A 110 8.93 -6.76 -2.78
CA MET A 110 7.75 -6.56 -1.93
C MET A 110 6.52 -6.07 -2.71
N ARG A 111 6.68 -5.44 -3.87
CA ARG A 111 5.55 -4.86 -4.64
C ARG A 111 4.47 -5.90 -4.95
N PRO A 112 4.76 -7.10 -5.50
CA PRO A 112 3.69 -8.06 -5.76
C PRO A 112 2.97 -8.48 -4.47
N LEU A 113 3.68 -8.65 -3.34
CA LEU A 113 3.04 -8.92 -2.05
C LEU A 113 2.18 -7.75 -1.56
N ALA A 114 2.63 -6.50 -1.71
CA ALA A 114 1.85 -5.31 -1.39
C ALA A 114 0.53 -5.29 -2.18
N GLU A 115 0.62 -5.49 -3.51
CA GLU A 115 -0.55 -5.58 -4.38
C GLU A 115 -1.45 -6.75 -4.00
N GLY A 116 -0.86 -7.89 -3.65
CA GLY A 116 -1.62 -9.05 -3.21
C GLY A 116 -2.42 -8.79 -1.94
N ILE A 117 -1.81 -8.13 -0.95
CA ILE A 117 -2.47 -7.72 0.29
C ILE A 117 -3.60 -6.73 -0.02
N ALA A 118 -3.34 -5.73 -0.85
CA ALA A 118 -4.32 -4.73 -1.24
C ALA A 118 -5.53 -5.34 -1.97
N LEU A 119 -5.30 -6.21 -2.94
CA LEU A 119 -6.35 -6.89 -3.71
C LEU A 119 -7.11 -7.91 -2.87
N PHE A 120 -6.43 -8.65 -2.00
CA PHE A 120 -7.09 -9.56 -1.06
C PHE A 120 -8.00 -8.80 -0.08
N GLY A 121 -7.54 -7.64 0.40
CA GLY A 121 -8.38 -6.76 1.21
C GLY A 121 -9.51 -6.11 0.43
N GLU A 122 -9.30 -5.76 -0.83
CA GLU A 122 -10.33 -5.21 -1.74
C GLU A 122 -11.46 -6.23 -1.98
N PHE A 123 -11.13 -7.50 -2.18
CA PHE A 123 -12.09 -8.49 -2.66
C PHE A 123 -12.53 -9.55 -1.65
N ASP A 124 -11.64 -10.03 -0.77
CA ASP A 124 -11.86 -11.29 -0.02
C ASP A 124 -11.86 -11.11 1.51
N ALA A 125 -11.24 -10.05 2.04
CA ALA A 125 -11.13 -9.85 3.49
C ALA A 125 -12.47 -9.45 4.15
N PHE A 126 -12.90 -10.18 5.17
CA PHE A 126 -14.10 -9.90 5.97
C PHE A 126 -13.75 -10.07 7.45
N PRO A 127 -14.31 -9.23 8.35
CA PRO A 127 -14.11 -9.39 9.78
C PRO A 127 -14.72 -10.72 10.25
N GLY A 128 -13.96 -11.50 11.01
CA GLY A 128 -14.44 -12.73 11.63
C GLY A 128 -14.54 -12.60 13.15
N GLN A 129 -13.95 -13.56 13.86
CA GLN A 129 -14.02 -13.68 15.33
C GLN A 129 -12.71 -13.27 16.02
N ALA A 130 -11.70 -12.84 15.26
CA ALA A 130 -10.45 -12.33 15.83
C ALA A 130 -10.71 -11.11 16.71
N LYS A 131 -9.85 -10.91 17.72
CA LYS A 131 -9.94 -9.76 18.61
C LYS A 131 -9.40 -8.50 17.95
N SER A 132 -8.38 -8.68 17.12
CA SER A 132 -7.78 -7.59 16.38
C SER A 132 -8.61 -7.22 15.16
N LEU A 133 -8.53 -5.93 14.82
CA LEU A 133 -9.11 -5.36 13.63
C LEU A 133 -8.11 -4.34 13.13
N SER A 134 -7.65 -4.48 11.89
CA SER A 134 -6.63 -3.63 11.30
C SER A 134 -7.04 -2.15 11.31
N PRO A 135 -6.06 -1.23 11.42
CA PRO A 135 -6.30 0.19 11.25
C PRO A 135 -7.03 0.51 9.94
N THR A 136 -6.72 -0.19 8.84
CA THR A 136 -7.39 0.02 7.56
C THR A 136 -8.88 -0.28 7.63
N PHE A 137 -9.29 -1.43 8.17
CA PHE A 137 -10.72 -1.76 8.23
C PHE A 137 -11.46 -0.86 9.23
N ARG A 138 -10.82 -0.40 10.31
CA ARG A 138 -11.41 0.66 11.17
C ARG A 138 -11.67 1.95 10.38
N LYS A 139 -10.71 2.37 9.55
CA LYS A 139 -10.86 3.54 8.67
C LYS A 139 -11.97 3.35 7.65
N VAL A 140 -12.08 2.18 7.04
CA VAL A 140 -13.17 1.85 6.09
C VAL A 140 -14.53 1.95 6.78
N ALA A 141 -14.66 1.38 7.97
CA ALA A 141 -15.89 1.50 8.76
C ALA A 141 -16.23 2.97 9.01
N ALA A 142 -15.25 3.76 9.48
CA ALA A 142 -15.43 5.18 9.79
C ALA A 142 -15.70 6.05 8.55
N ALA A 143 -15.13 5.72 7.40
CA ALA A 143 -15.27 6.47 6.15
C ALA A 143 -16.65 6.27 5.50
N PHE A 144 -17.23 5.08 5.63
CA PHE A 144 -18.47 4.69 4.94
C PHE A 144 -19.64 4.38 5.88
N ALA A 145 -19.52 4.62 7.19
CA ALA A 145 -20.52 4.27 8.20
C ALA A 145 -21.94 4.74 7.87
N ALA A 146 -22.11 5.96 7.34
CA ALA A 146 -23.42 6.55 7.06
C ALA A 146 -24.14 5.91 5.86
N THR A 147 -23.50 4.96 5.16
CA THR A 147 -24.17 4.10 4.16
C THR A 147 -24.96 2.97 4.82
N VAL A 148 -24.72 2.72 6.11
CA VAL A 148 -25.38 1.70 6.91
C VAL A 148 -26.60 2.29 7.63
N PRO A 149 -27.78 1.66 7.56
CA PRO A 149 -28.92 2.06 8.38
C PRO A 149 -28.61 1.95 9.88
N ASP A 150 -29.00 2.96 10.64
CA ASP A 150 -28.85 3.05 12.11
C ASP A 150 -27.41 2.86 12.60
N TRP A 151 -26.42 3.25 11.79
CA TRP A 151 -24.99 3.04 12.04
C TRP A 151 -24.51 3.61 13.39
N GLU A 152 -25.14 4.67 13.90
CA GLU A 152 -24.77 5.26 15.20
C GLU A 152 -24.96 4.27 16.38
N THR A 153 -25.76 3.21 16.18
CA THR A 153 -26.06 2.20 17.20
C THR A 153 -25.32 0.88 17.00
N LYS A 154 -24.59 0.75 15.88
CA LYS A 154 -23.93 -0.50 15.48
C LYS A 154 -22.50 -0.57 15.93
N MET A 155 -22.01 -1.79 16.16
CA MET A 155 -20.59 -2.02 16.41
C MET A 155 -19.81 -1.94 15.09
N VAL A 156 -18.51 -1.64 15.18
CA VAL A 156 -17.63 -1.53 14.01
C VAL A 156 -17.66 -2.78 13.10
N PRO A 157 -17.62 -4.02 13.63
CA PRO A 157 -17.73 -5.22 12.79
C PRO A 157 -19.04 -5.29 11.99
N ASP A 158 -20.17 -4.89 12.58
CA ASP A 158 -21.48 -4.91 11.90
C ASP A 158 -21.53 -3.86 10.78
N ILE A 159 -20.92 -2.69 11.00
CA ILE A 159 -20.78 -1.64 9.99
C ILE A 159 -19.92 -2.16 8.83
N LEU A 160 -18.79 -2.80 9.15
CA LEU A 160 -17.87 -3.34 8.17
C LEU A 160 -18.51 -4.42 7.30
N GLU A 161 -19.20 -5.39 7.89
CA GLU A 161 -19.86 -6.45 7.15
C GLU A 161 -20.80 -5.88 6.08
N TYR A 162 -21.61 -4.88 6.46
CA TYR A 162 -22.50 -4.19 5.52
C TYR A 162 -21.73 -3.41 4.45
N VAL A 163 -20.76 -2.58 4.85
CA VAL A 163 -20.00 -1.71 3.94
C VAL A 163 -19.22 -2.54 2.91
N LEU A 164 -18.56 -3.61 3.34
CA LEU A 164 -17.80 -4.51 2.48
C LEU A 164 -18.72 -5.23 1.48
N ALA A 165 -19.85 -5.76 1.95
CA ALA A 165 -20.83 -6.39 1.07
C ALA A 165 -21.38 -5.40 0.03
N ALA A 166 -21.77 -4.20 0.45
CA ALA A 166 -22.32 -3.17 -0.44
C ALA A 166 -21.29 -2.64 -1.45
N GLY A 167 -20.03 -2.48 -1.02
CA GLY A 167 -18.94 -2.02 -1.86
C GLY A 167 -18.49 -3.05 -2.89
N ARG A 168 -18.38 -4.33 -2.51
CA ARG A 168 -17.98 -5.40 -3.43
C ARG A 168 -19.09 -5.82 -4.38
N ALA A 169 -20.36 -5.58 -4.03
CA ALA A 169 -21.49 -5.76 -4.92
C ALA A 169 -21.56 -4.70 -6.05
N GLN A 170 -20.75 -3.64 -6.01
CA GLN A 170 -20.74 -2.64 -7.07
C GLN A 170 -20.24 -3.24 -8.41
N PRO A 171 -20.83 -2.86 -9.56
CA PRO A 171 -20.37 -3.34 -10.86
C PRO A 171 -18.91 -2.98 -11.18
N SER A 172 -18.40 -1.88 -10.63
CA SER A 172 -16.99 -1.48 -10.76
C SER A 172 -16.04 -2.45 -10.05
N SER A 173 -16.43 -2.99 -8.90
CA SER A 173 -15.67 -3.98 -8.11
C SER A 173 -15.59 -5.31 -8.85
N GLN A 174 -16.72 -5.80 -9.36
CA GLN A 174 -16.77 -7.02 -10.16
C GLN A 174 -15.89 -6.91 -11.41
N ARG A 175 -15.98 -5.79 -12.15
CA ARG A 175 -15.12 -5.54 -13.33
C ARG A 175 -13.63 -5.46 -12.97
N ARG A 176 -13.28 -4.84 -11.84
CA ARG A 176 -11.87 -4.80 -11.37
C ARG A 176 -11.35 -6.21 -11.10
N LYS A 177 -12.12 -7.07 -10.42
CA LYS A 177 -11.73 -8.47 -10.18
C LYS A 177 -11.67 -9.29 -11.48
N GLU A 178 -12.63 -9.12 -12.39
CA GLU A 178 -12.55 -9.73 -13.73
C GLU A 178 -11.26 -9.33 -14.46
N ASN A 179 -10.94 -8.03 -14.49
CA ASN A 179 -9.73 -7.52 -15.13
C ASN A 179 -8.45 -8.06 -14.49
N LEU A 180 -8.41 -8.19 -13.16
CA LEU A 180 -7.30 -8.81 -12.44
C LEU A 180 -7.10 -10.25 -12.89
N LEU A 181 -8.17 -11.05 -12.92
CA LEU A 181 -8.13 -12.46 -13.33
C LEU A 181 -7.78 -12.64 -14.82
N MET A 182 -7.91 -11.58 -15.63
CA MET A 182 -7.48 -11.56 -17.02
C MET A 182 -6.00 -11.20 -17.22
N GLN A 183 -5.28 -10.81 -16.16
CA GLN A 183 -3.85 -10.48 -16.30
C GLN A 183 -2.98 -11.74 -16.51
N GLY A 184 -1.75 -11.53 -16.97
CA GLY A 184 -0.75 -12.59 -17.02
C GLY A 184 -0.18 -12.85 -15.65
N PHE A 185 0.27 -14.09 -15.39
CA PHE A 185 0.98 -14.40 -14.16
C PHE A 185 2.41 -13.86 -14.24
N SER A 186 2.60 -12.53 -14.14
CA SER A 186 3.89 -11.84 -14.28
C SER A 186 4.00 -10.67 -13.30
N THR A 187 5.21 -10.42 -12.82
CA THR A 187 5.56 -9.30 -11.94
C THR A 187 5.88 -8.01 -12.70
N GLU A 188 6.05 -8.06 -14.02
CA GLU A 188 6.41 -6.91 -14.87
C GLU A 188 5.40 -5.75 -14.76
N SER A 189 4.11 -6.06 -14.63
CA SER A 189 3.04 -5.06 -14.50
C SER A 189 2.67 -4.81 -13.03
N GLY A 190 3.65 -4.78 -12.13
CA GLY A 190 3.43 -4.58 -10.69
C GLY A 190 3.09 -5.86 -9.90
N GLY A 191 2.86 -6.98 -10.60
CA GLY A 191 2.65 -8.28 -9.96
C GLY A 191 1.29 -8.45 -9.27
N TYR A 192 0.26 -7.72 -9.73
CA TYR A 192 -1.10 -7.81 -9.19
C TYR A 192 -1.62 -9.24 -9.07
N LEU A 193 -1.69 -9.98 -10.20
CA LEU A 193 -2.23 -11.35 -10.19
C LEU A 193 -1.35 -12.34 -9.39
N PRO A 194 -0.01 -12.40 -9.61
CA PRO A 194 0.84 -13.25 -8.78
C PRO A 194 0.76 -12.95 -7.29
N GLY A 195 0.73 -11.67 -6.92
CA GLY A 195 0.60 -11.21 -5.55
C GLY A 195 -0.70 -11.64 -4.90
N TYR A 196 -1.82 -11.39 -5.57
CA TYR A 196 -3.15 -11.73 -5.08
C TYR A 196 -3.30 -13.25 -4.90
N PHE A 197 -2.83 -14.04 -5.88
CA PHE A 197 -2.83 -15.50 -5.77
C PHE A 197 -1.93 -15.99 -4.64
N LEU A 198 -0.76 -15.38 -4.45
CA LEU A 198 0.14 -15.72 -3.34
C LEU A 198 -0.57 -15.55 -2.01
N VAL A 199 -1.12 -14.37 -1.73
CA VAL A 199 -1.77 -14.06 -0.45
C VAL A 199 -2.96 -14.99 -0.20
N LYS A 200 -3.80 -15.19 -1.21
CA LYS A 200 -4.99 -16.04 -1.10
C LYS A 200 -4.65 -17.50 -0.82
N ASN A 201 -3.68 -18.08 -1.54
CA ASN A 201 -3.28 -19.46 -1.33
C ASN A 201 -2.42 -19.65 -0.07
N LEU A 202 -1.70 -18.60 0.36
CA LEU A 202 -0.96 -18.60 1.61
C LEU A 202 -1.90 -18.74 2.82
N GLN A 203 -3.07 -18.08 2.80
CA GLN A 203 -4.08 -18.24 3.85
C GLN A 203 -4.46 -19.71 4.05
N LEU A 204 -4.77 -20.39 2.95
CA LEU A 204 -5.14 -21.80 2.95
C LEU A 204 -4.03 -22.71 3.47
N ALA A 205 -2.83 -22.53 2.95
CA ALA A 205 -1.71 -23.37 3.32
C ALA A 205 -1.37 -23.21 4.80
N LEU A 206 -1.39 -21.98 5.31
CA LEU A 206 -1.17 -21.72 6.73
C LEU A 206 -2.29 -22.28 7.60
N TYR A 207 -3.56 -22.12 7.21
CA TYR A 207 -4.66 -22.75 7.93
C TYR A 207 -4.50 -24.27 8.02
N ARG A 208 -4.20 -24.93 6.89
CA ARG A 208 -3.98 -26.39 6.84
C ARG A 208 -2.79 -26.83 7.68
N GLN A 209 -1.73 -26.05 7.72
CA GLN A 209 -0.56 -26.39 8.50
C GLN A 209 -0.77 -26.16 10.00
N VAL A 210 -1.25 -24.97 10.35
CA VAL A 210 -1.30 -24.47 11.73
C VAL A 210 -2.57 -24.95 12.44
N GLN A 211 -3.63 -25.26 11.69
CA GLN A 211 -4.95 -25.67 12.20
C GLN A 211 -5.59 -24.64 13.15
N SER A 212 -5.24 -23.36 12.99
CA SER A 212 -5.84 -22.26 13.77
C SER A 212 -7.00 -21.63 13.00
N PRO A 213 -8.23 -21.60 13.55
CA PRO A 213 -9.38 -20.98 12.89
C PRO A 213 -9.22 -19.46 12.73
N LEU A 214 -8.34 -18.81 13.49
CA LEU A 214 -8.01 -17.39 13.29
C LEU A 214 -7.49 -17.14 11.87
N LEU A 215 -6.76 -18.08 11.26
CA LEU A 215 -6.27 -17.90 9.89
C LEU A 215 -7.39 -17.93 8.82
N LEU A 216 -8.60 -18.38 9.16
CA LEU A 216 -9.78 -18.28 8.29
C LEU A 216 -10.49 -16.93 8.41
N ASP A 217 -10.23 -16.18 9.48
CA ASP A 217 -10.63 -14.78 9.58
C ASP A 217 -9.73 -13.97 8.63
N SER A 218 -10.27 -13.60 7.46
CA SER A 218 -9.46 -13.00 6.39
C SER A 218 -9.03 -11.58 6.70
N GLU A 219 -9.76 -10.85 7.55
CA GLU A 219 -9.31 -9.53 8.03
C GLU A 219 -8.11 -9.70 8.98
N PHE A 220 -8.20 -10.62 9.95
CA PHE A 220 -7.07 -10.93 10.81
C PHE A 220 -5.87 -11.45 10.02
N PHE A 221 -6.09 -12.38 9.09
CA PHE A 221 -5.02 -12.93 8.27
C PHE A 221 -4.27 -11.83 7.49
N LEU A 222 -5.01 -10.89 6.91
CA LEU A 222 -4.44 -9.72 6.24
C LEU A 222 -3.62 -8.87 7.23
N HIS A 223 -4.17 -8.57 8.40
CA HIS A 223 -3.47 -7.78 9.43
C HIS A 223 -2.18 -8.48 9.90
N PHE A 224 -2.27 -9.80 10.10
CA PHE A 224 -1.17 -10.69 10.41
C PHE A 224 -0.08 -10.64 9.34
N LEU A 225 -0.41 -10.71 8.04
CA LEU A 225 0.58 -10.66 6.96
C LEU A 225 1.31 -9.32 6.90
N ILE A 226 0.62 -8.21 7.11
CA ILE A 226 1.25 -6.89 7.18
C ILE A 226 2.26 -6.88 8.33
N HIS A 227 1.87 -7.32 9.52
CA HIS A 227 2.80 -7.44 10.65
C HIS A 227 3.94 -8.41 10.38
N TRP A 228 3.69 -9.51 9.67
CA TRP A 228 4.71 -10.51 9.37
C TRP A 228 5.83 -9.96 8.48
N PHE A 229 5.47 -9.28 7.38
CA PHE A 229 6.44 -8.88 6.36
C PHE A 229 6.90 -7.43 6.47
N TYR A 230 6.04 -6.52 6.92
CA TYR A 230 6.33 -5.09 6.94
C TYR A 230 6.80 -4.59 8.31
N VAL A 231 6.58 -5.38 9.38
CA VAL A 231 7.14 -5.14 10.73
C VAL A 231 8.33 -6.09 11.00
N ASP A 232 8.97 -6.59 9.93
CA ASP A 232 10.14 -7.48 10.02
C ASP A 232 11.43 -6.68 10.31
N PHE A 233 11.85 -6.67 11.58
CA PHE A 233 13.09 -6.02 11.99
C PHE A 233 14.36 -6.72 11.49
N ASN A 234 14.32 -7.99 11.04
CA ASN A 234 15.47 -8.61 10.39
C ASN A 234 15.70 -8.00 9.00
N LEU A 235 14.62 -7.75 8.27
CA LEU A 235 14.69 -7.06 6.99
C LEU A 235 15.12 -5.59 7.18
N VAL A 236 14.58 -4.89 8.18
CA VAL A 236 15.05 -3.53 8.53
C VAL A 236 16.55 -3.52 8.83
N ALA A 237 17.02 -4.45 9.67
CA ALA A 237 18.45 -4.56 9.99
C ALA A 237 19.27 -4.83 8.73
N THR A 238 18.81 -5.70 7.84
CA THR A 238 19.49 -6.02 6.57
C THR A 238 19.55 -4.82 5.62
N LEU A 239 18.47 -4.04 5.53
CA LEU A 239 18.42 -2.82 4.71
C LEU A 239 19.38 -1.74 5.20
N LEU A 240 19.55 -1.63 6.53
CA LEU A 240 20.37 -0.60 7.17
C LEU A 240 21.80 -1.07 7.50
N ASP A 241 22.17 -2.28 7.09
CA ASP A 241 23.48 -2.89 7.35
C ASP A 241 24.55 -2.31 6.43
N GLU A 242 25.43 -1.45 6.96
CA GLU A 242 26.51 -0.79 6.21
C GLU A 242 27.72 -1.70 6.01
N ASP A 243 27.84 -2.80 6.75
CA ASP A 243 28.96 -3.75 6.57
C ASP A 243 28.79 -4.61 5.29
N LYS A 244 27.62 -4.55 4.65
CA LYS A 244 27.26 -5.25 3.42
C LYS A 244 27.35 -4.33 2.20
N GLU A 245 28.54 -3.85 1.90
CA GLU A 245 28.78 -3.02 0.71
C GLU A 245 28.57 -3.81 -0.59
N MET A 246 28.08 -3.14 -1.64
CA MET A 246 28.11 -3.74 -2.98
C MET A 246 29.57 -3.99 -3.39
N ASN A 247 29.92 -5.23 -3.73
CA ASN A 247 31.31 -5.56 -4.10
C ASN A 247 31.52 -5.49 -5.61
N SER A 248 32.69 -4.99 -6.02
CA SER A 248 33.15 -5.08 -7.41
C SER A 248 33.17 -6.54 -7.88
N PHE A 249 32.57 -6.80 -9.06
CA PHE A 249 32.31 -8.09 -9.71
C PHE A 249 33.38 -9.18 -9.57
N THR A 250 33.47 -9.84 -8.41
CA THR A 250 34.16 -11.10 -8.27
C THR A 250 33.16 -12.16 -7.83
N THR A 251 33.18 -13.33 -8.49
CA THR A 251 32.21 -14.42 -8.27
C THR A 251 32.10 -14.85 -6.81
N GLN A 252 33.15 -14.63 -6.01
CA GLN A 252 33.20 -14.95 -4.59
C GLN A 252 32.66 -13.84 -3.69
N ALA A 253 32.77 -12.56 -4.08
CA ALA A 253 32.24 -11.44 -3.31
C ALA A 253 30.73 -11.24 -3.49
N VAL A 254 30.18 -11.62 -4.66
CA VAL A 254 28.73 -11.56 -4.96
C VAL A 254 27.89 -12.45 -4.02
N VAL A 255 28.46 -13.53 -3.49
CA VAL A 255 27.71 -14.49 -2.67
C VAL A 255 27.67 -14.11 -1.19
N GLU A 256 28.74 -13.53 -0.64
CA GLU A 256 28.89 -13.37 0.81
C GLU A 256 28.60 -11.95 1.34
N LYS A 257 28.71 -10.92 0.50
CA LYS A 257 28.63 -9.51 0.95
C LYS A 257 27.69 -8.60 0.15
N ASP A 258 27.09 -9.11 -0.92
CA ASP A 258 26.17 -8.31 -1.74
C ASP A 258 24.85 -8.01 -0.97
N SER A 259 24.59 -6.72 -0.74
CA SER A 259 23.37 -6.24 -0.07
C SER A 259 22.09 -6.70 -0.79
N ILE A 260 22.13 -6.82 -2.12
CA ILE A 260 20.97 -7.23 -2.92
C ILE A 260 20.63 -8.69 -2.63
N ASN A 261 21.63 -9.58 -2.68
CA ASN A 261 21.46 -10.98 -2.33
C ASN A 261 21.02 -11.15 -0.86
N ALA A 262 21.57 -10.35 0.06
CA ALA A 262 21.16 -10.37 1.46
C ALA A 262 19.69 -10.01 1.65
N ILE A 263 19.17 -9.00 0.93
CA ILE A 263 17.74 -8.64 0.95
C ILE A 263 16.87 -9.80 0.44
N PHE A 264 17.25 -10.42 -0.68
CA PHE A 264 16.55 -11.59 -1.21
C PHE A 264 16.52 -12.76 -0.23
N LEU A 265 17.66 -13.09 0.37
CA LEU A 265 17.78 -14.17 1.34
C LEU A 265 16.96 -13.88 2.60
N ALA A 266 17.01 -12.65 3.12
CA ALA A 266 16.21 -12.24 4.27
C ALA A 266 14.70 -12.42 3.99
N PHE A 267 14.22 -11.97 2.82
CA PHE A 267 12.81 -12.11 2.44
C PHE A 267 12.41 -13.59 2.23
N GLN A 268 13.26 -14.40 1.58
CA GLN A 268 13.01 -15.83 1.39
C GLN A 268 12.97 -16.60 2.71
N GLN A 269 13.91 -16.31 3.62
CA GLN A 269 13.93 -16.90 4.96
C GLN A 269 12.68 -16.51 5.73
N ARG A 270 12.24 -15.25 5.61
CA ARG A 270 11.01 -14.76 6.24
C ARG A 270 9.77 -15.50 5.73
N PHE A 271 9.73 -15.81 4.43
CA PHE A 271 8.69 -16.62 3.82
C PHE A 271 8.71 -18.06 4.33
N ALA A 272 9.88 -18.69 4.41
CA ALA A 272 10.02 -20.05 4.91
C ALA A 272 9.61 -20.18 6.39
N GLN A 273 9.88 -19.16 7.21
CA GLN A 273 9.49 -19.10 8.63
C GLN A 273 7.97 -19.08 8.83
N LEU A 274 7.15 -18.65 7.86
CA LEU A 274 5.69 -18.75 7.99
C LEU A 274 5.24 -20.19 8.18
N PHE A 275 5.90 -21.12 7.50
CA PHE A 275 5.64 -22.55 7.57
C PHE A 275 6.37 -23.21 8.75
N THR A 276 6.75 -22.46 9.78
CA THR A 276 7.16 -23.01 11.08
C THR A 276 6.25 -22.55 12.22
N LEU A 277 5.17 -21.84 11.88
CA LEU A 277 4.22 -21.30 12.85
C LEU A 277 3.40 -22.40 13.55
N THR A 278 3.02 -22.07 14.78
CA THR A 278 2.14 -22.87 15.63
C THR A 278 0.86 -22.10 15.93
N ALA A 279 -0.22 -22.79 16.29
CA ALA A 279 -1.50 -22.16 16.61
C ALA A 279 -1.37 -21.16 17.77
N ALA A 280 -0.58 -21.51 18.79
CA ALA A 280 -0.31 -20.65 19.94
C ALA A 280 0.39 -19.33 19.54
N GLN A 281 1.32 -19.38 18.57
CA GLN A 281 1.94 -18.16 18.05
C GLN A 281 0.94 -17.28 17.31
N VAL A 282 0.03 -17.86 16.52
CA VAL A 282 -1.04 -17.11 15.84
C VAL A 282 -1.97 -16.44 16.84
N GLU A 283 -2.39 -17.15 17.89
CA GLU A 283 -3.21 -16.59 18.97
C GLU A 283 -2.50 -15.48 19.74
N GLN A 284 -1.20 -15.64 20.02
CA GLN A 284 -0.39 -14.61 20.66
C GLN A 284 -0.34 -13.35 19.79
N VAL A 285 -0.23 -13.50 18.47
CA VAL A 285 -0.21 -12.37 17.55
C VAL A 285 -1.53 -11.62 17.55
N ASP A 286 -2.68 -12.32 17.46
CA ASP A 286 -4.00 -11.69 17.59
C ASP A 286 -4.12 -10.88 18.88
N TYR A 287 -3.65 -11.44 20.00
CA TYR A 287 -3.62 -10.72 21.26
C TYR A 287 -2.76 -9.45 21.21
N VAL A 288 -1.53 -9.53 20.71
CA VAL A 288 -0.60 -8.38 20.69
C VAL A 288 -1.07 -7.28 19.73
N ILE A 289 -1.57 -7.64 18.54
CA ILE A 289 -2.00 -6.65 17.54
C ILE A 289 -3.43 -6.13 17.76
N SER A 290 -4.17 -6.68 18.73
CA SER A 290 -5.49 -6.16 19.12
C SER A 290 -5.44 -4.84 19.91
N GLY A 291 -4.27 -4.46 20.43
CA GLY A 291 -4.06 -3.25 21.21
C GLY A 291 -4.39 -1.95 20.43
N VAL A 292 -4.82 -0.92 21.15
CA VAL A 292 -5.11 0.41 20.58
C VAL A 292 -3.85 1.06 19.99
N THR A 293 -2.69 0.80 20.60
CA THR A 293 -1.38 1.24 20.11
C THR A 293 -0.47 0.04 20.04
N VAL A 294 -0.20 -0.43 18.82
CA VAL A 294 0.68 -1.57 18.61
C VAL A 294 2.13 -1.09 18.60
N GLN A 295 2.88 -1.46 19.63
CA GLN A 295 4.33 -1.24 19.65
C GLN A 295 4.99 -2.23 18.69
N TRP A 296 5.57 -1.73 17.60
CA TRP A 296 6.13 -2.58 16.54
C TRP A 296 7.13 -3.61 17.05
N HIS A 297 8.06 -3.22 17.93
CA HIS A 297 9.09 -4.10 18.49
C HIS A 297 8.52 -5.23 19.37
N VAL A 298 7.33 -5.04 19.94
CA VAL A 298 6.60 -6.07 20.71
C VAL A 298 5.78 -6.98 19.79
N SER A 299 5.24 -6.42 18.69
CA SER A 299 4.37 -7.13 17.76
C SER A 299 5.07 -7.96 16.70
N GLN A 300 6.38 -7.77 16.52
CA GLN A 300 7.13 -8.54 15.54
C GLN A 300 7.25 -10.00 15.99
N ILE A 301 7.29 -10.91 15.01
CA ILE A 301 7.43 -12.34 15.23
C ILE A 301 8.77 -12.77 14.65
N GLY A 302 9.55 -13.58 15.35
CA GLY A 302 10.79 -14.17 14.82
C GLY A 302 12.10 -13.46 15.22
N MET A 303 12.04 -12.29 15.85
CA MET A 303 13.15 -11.68 16.58
C MET A 303 12.81 -11.61 18.08
N ALA A 304 13.80 -11.41 18.96
CA ALA A 304 13.52 -11.05 20.35
C ALA A 304 13.12 -9.57 20.46
N SER A 305 12.17 -9.23 21.34
CA SER A 305 11.68 -7.85 21.51
C SER A 305 12.80 -6.84 21.76
N ASP A 306 13.78 -7.19 22.61
CA ASP A 306 14.91 -6.30 22.93
C ASP A 306 15.80 -6.04 21.70
N ALA A 307 16.03 -7.07 20.88
CA ALA A 307 16.80 -6.92 19.65
C ALA A 307 16.03 -6.05 18.63
N ALA A 308 14.71 -6.25 18.50
CA ALA A 308 13.87 -5.43 17.65
C ALA A 308 13.85 -3.96 18.11
N HIS A 309 13.84 -3.74 19.41
CA HIS A 309 13.92 -2.39 19.99
C HIS A 309 15.24 -1.69 19.64
N ILE A 310 16.38 -2.40 19.72
CA ILE A 310 17.68 -1.85 19.31
C ILE A 310 17.69 -1.45 17.83
N VAL A 311 17.09 -2.27 16.95
CA VAL A 311 16.99 -1.94 15.51
C VAL A 311 16.08 -0.73 15.30
N LEU A 312 14.95 -0.66 16.02
CA LEU A 312 14.04 0.48 15.98
C LEU A 312 14.74 1.78 16.41
N ASP A 313 15.42 1.78 17.55
CA ASP A 313 16.13 2.94 18.08
C ASP A 313 17.21 3.43 17.10
N ARG A 314 17.97 2.50 16.51
CA ARG A 314 18.97 2.84 15.49
C ARG A 314 18.33 3.48 14.26
N MET A 315 17.22 2.92 13.76
CA MET A 315 16.50 3.47 12.60
C MET A 315 15.97 4.87 12.91
N VAL A 316 15.34 5.07 14.06
CA VAL A 316 14.80 6.38 14.48
C VAL A 316 15.91 7.41 14.66
N ALA A 317 17.02 7.04 15.30
CA ALA A 317 18.17 7.93 15.46
C ALA A 317 18.73 8.41 14.10
N ARG A 318 18.88 7.49 13.15
CA ARG A 318 19.35 7.81 11.79
C ARG A 318 18.36 8.67 11.01
N ILE A 319 17.06 8.43 11.13
CA ILE A 319 16.04 9.28 10.52
C ILE A 319 16.11 10.70 11.11
N ASN A 320 16.21 10.82 12.44
CA ASN A 320 16.30 12.11 13.10
C ASN A 320 17.54 12.91 12.68
N GLU A 321 18.69 12.24 12.57
CA GLU A 321 19.93 12.85 12.03
C GLU A 321 19.74 13.33 10.59
N LEU A 322 19.12 12.51 9.73
CA LEU A 322 18.89 12.84 8.33
C LEU A 322 17.98 14.07 8.14
N ILE A 323 16.96 14.21 8.99
CA ILE A 323 15.95 15.27 8.88
C ILE A 323 16.24 16.48 9.78
N ASP A 324 17.38 16.52 10.47
CA ASP A 324 17.80 17.69 11.25
C ASP A 324 18.27 18.82 10.33
N TYR A 325 17.32 19.60 9.84
CA TYR A 325 17.59 20.79 9.04
C TYR A 325 18.06 22.00 9.85
N SER A 326 18.19 21.86 11.18
CA SER A 326 18.65 22.89 12.12
C SER A 326 20.12 22.71 12.54
N ALA A 327 20.78 21.65 12.06
CA ALA A 327 22.16 21.36 12.40
C ALA A 327 23.12 22.51 12.02
N ASP A 328 24.06 22.80 12.91
CA ASP A 328 25.07 23.83 12.69
C ASP A 328 25.94 23.51 11.47
N GLY A 329 26.20 24.52 10.63
CA GLY A 329 27.10 24.39 9.48
C GLY A 329 26.43 23.95 8.17
N LEU A 330 25.13 23.66 8.16
CA LEU A 330 24.40 23.42 6.93
C LEU A 330 24.33 24.68 6.07
N THR A 331 24.54 24.52 4.75
CA THR A 331 24.20 25.58 3.78
C THR A 331 22.69 25.78 3.72
N ALA A 332 22.23 26.94 3.23
CA ALA A 332 20.81 27.20 3.04
C ALA A 332 20.14 26.18 2.11
N GLN A 333 20.87 25.67 1.11
CA GLN A 333 20.41 24.62 0.22
C GLN A 333 20.25 23.29 0.96
N GLN A 334 21.27 22.85 1.71
CA GLN A 334 21.20 21.60 2.48
C GLN A 334 20.05 21.65 3.51
N SER A 335 19.91 22.76 4.24
CA SER A 335 18.80 22.94 5.19
C SER A 335 17.44 22.84 4.49
N ALA A 336 17.28 23.45 3.30
CA ALA A 336 16.04 23.33 2.52
C ALA A 336 15.76 21.90 2.05
N MET A 337 16.80 21.15 1.64
CA MET A 337 16.64 19.76 1.20
C MET A 337 16.34 18.81 2.38
N SER A 338 17.01 18.99 3.53
CA SER A 338 16.69 18.26 4.76
C SER A 338 15.28 18.57 5.27
N LYS A 339 14.83 19.83 5.16
CA LYS A 339 13.44 20.19 5.46
C LYS A 339 12.45 19.48 4.55
N LEU A 340 12.77 19.33 3.26
CA LEU A 340 11.94 18.57 2.33
C LEU A 340 11.81 17.09 2.76
N CYS A 341 12.91 16.48 3.20
CA CYS A 341 12.91 15.13 3.78
C CYS A 341 12.05 15.07 5.06
N HIS A 342 12.24 16.02 5.98
CA HIS A 342 11.43 16.14 7.20
C HIS A 342 9.93 16.15 6.90
N ASP A 343 9.51 17.03 5.98
CA ASP A 343 8.10 17.20 5.65
C ASP A 343 7.52 15.92 5.03
N ASN A 344 8.28 15.23 4.18
CA ASN A 344 7.91 13.91 3.67
C ASN A 344 7.74 12.87 4.78
N PHE A 345 8.62 12.85 5.80
CA PHE A 345 8.50 11.90 6.91
C PHE A 345 7.26 12.15 7.77
N VAL A 346 6.97 13.42 8.11
CA VAL A 346 5.77 13.77 8.88
C VAL A 346 4.51 13.46 8.08
N ARG A 347 4.50 13.74 6.78
CA ARG A 347 3.38 13.48 5.88
C ARG A 347 2.98 12.00 5.85
N ARG A 348 3.90 11.07 6.11
CA ARG A 348 3.60 9.62 6.14
C ARG A 348 2.52 9.22 7.14
N ASP A 349 2.24 10.07 8.13
CA ASP A 349 1.14 9.89 9.09
C ASP A 349 -0.24 10.34 8.57
N TYR A 350 -0.31 10.81 7.33
CA TYR A 350 -1.53 11.35 6.73
C TYR A 350 -1.81 10.74 5.36
N MET A 351 -2.99 10.13 5.22
CA MET A 351 -3.49 9.61 3.96
C MET A 351 -4.28 10.72 3.24
N CYS A 352 -3.84 11.17 2.06
CA CYS A 352 -4.63 12.09 1.25
C CYS A 352 -5.75 11.33 0.52
N VAL A 353 -6.98 11.48 1.02
CA VAL A 353 -8.17 10.80 0.49
C VAL A 353 -8.75 11.54 -0.72
N GLY A 354 -8.37 12.80 -0.95
CA GLY A 354 -8.79 13.57 -2.11
C GLY A 354 -7.99 14.87 -2.25
N SER A 355 -7.64 15.22 -3.49
CA SER A 355 -6.91 16.46 -3.81
C SER A 355 -7.59 17.14 -5.00
N PHE A 356 -8.01 18.39 -4.80
CA PHE A 356 -8.93 19.09 -5.70
C PHE A 356 -8.41 20.46 -6.08
N ALA A 357 -8.44 20.80 -7.36
CA ALA A 357 -8.11 22.15 -7.83
C ALA A 357 -9.40 22.95 -8.03
N GLU A 358 -9.66 23.93 -7.17
CA GLU A 358 -10.89 24.72 -7.17
C GLU A 358 -10.59 26.22 -7.10
N GLU A 359 -11.57 27.05 -7.45
CA GLU A 359 -11.50 28.49 -7.24
C GLU A 359 -11.88 28.83 -5.79
N ILE A 360 -11.07 29.67 -5.16
CA ILE A 360 -11.31 30.16 -3.80
C ILE A 360 -11.34 31.68 -3.76
N GLN A 361 -12.00 32.20 -2.73
CA GLN A 361 -11.96 33.59 -2.35
C GLN A 361 -11.53 33.69 -0.88
N ILE A 362 -10.48 34.46 -0.61
CA ILE A 362 -10.13 34.88 0.74
C ILE A 362 -10.71 36.27 0.94
N LEU A 363 -11.62 36.42 1.89
CA LEU A 363 -12.28 37.69 2.19
C LEU A 363 -11.36 38.65 2.95
N ALA A 364 -11.73 39.93 3.02
CA ALA A 364 -11.00 40.94 3.80
C ALA A 364 -10.94 40.63 5.31
N ASN A 365 -11.88 39.81 5.82
CA ASN A 365 -11.85 39.30 7.20
C ASN A 365 -11.10 37.96 7.33
N GLN A 366 -10.22 37.65 6.38
CA GLN A 366 -9.43 36.43 6.29
C GLN A 366 -10.21 35.11 6.14
N ARG A 367 -11.53 35.14 5.95
CA ARG A 367 -12.29 33.89 5.74
C ARG A 367 -12.01 33.30 4.36
N VAL A 368 -11.67 32.02 4.32
CA VAL A 368 -11.51 31.26 3.07
C VAL A 368 -12.86 30.67 2.66
N MET A 369 -13.29 31.02 1.45
CA MET A 369 -14.53 30.54 0.84
C MET A 369 -14.23 29.81 -0.45
N LEU A 370 -14.98 28.74 -0.71
CA LEU A 370 -15.06 28.19 -2.06
C LEU A 370 -15.92 29.10 -2.91
N SER A 371 -15.34 29.60 -3.99
CA SER A 371 -16.02 30.49 -4.92
C SER A 371 -16.21 29.74 -6.23
N ARG A 372 -17.44 29.44 -6.62
CA ARG A 372 -17.72 29.19 -8.03
C ARG A 372 -18.39 30.41 -8.62
N LEU A 373 -17.77 30.96 -9.66
CA LEU A 373 -18.22 32.15 -10.37
C LEU A 373 -19.59 31.99 -11.07
N ASN A 374 -20.22 30.81 -11.02
CA ASN A 374 -21.49 30.56 -11.70
C ASN A 374 -22.67 30.79 -10.73
N PRO A 375 -23.44 31.88 -10.86
CA PRO A 375 -24.54 32.22 -9.95
C PRO A 375 -25.65 31.16 -9.92
N ASP A 376 -25.73 30.34 -10.97
CA ASP A 376 -26.75 29.32 -11.15
C ASP A 376 -26.40 27.96 -10.50
N GLN A 377 -25.18 27.81 -9.94
CA GLN A 377 -24.78 26.60 -9.21
C GLN A 377 -24.79 26.86 -7.70
N GLU A 378 -25.85 26.41 -7.03
CA GLU A 378 -25.94 26.33 -5.57
C GLU A 378 -24.99 25.24 -5.05
N LEU A 379 -23.67 25.48 -5.07
CA LEU A 379 -22.76 24.71 -4.23
C LEU A 379 -22.73 25.33 -2.84
N PRO A 380 -22.60 24.50 -1.78
CA PRO A 380 -22.47 25.01 -0.43
C PRO A 380 -21.22 25.87 -0.34
N VAL A 381 -21.40 27.13 0.02
CA VAL A 381 -20.33 27.99 0.49
C VAL A 381 -19.75 27.35 1.76
N MET A 382 -18.57 26.75 1.66
CA MET A 382 -17.87 26.24 2.83
C MET A 382 -16.90 27.30 3.34
N ASN A 383 -16.93 27.53 4.65
CA ASN A 383 -15.98 28.38 5.35
C ASN A 383 -14.89 27.49 5.96
N PHE A 384 -13.67 27.58 5.45
CA PHE A 384 -12.54 26.80 5.97
C PHE A 384 -11.85 27.46 7.17
N GLY A 385 -12.32 28.62 7.62
CA GLY A 385 -11.73 29.36 8.74
C GLY A 385 -10.91 30.56 8.28
N GLU A 386 -10.04 31.03 9.17
CA GLU A 386 -9.16 32.15 8.93
C GLU A 386 -7.94 31.72 8.11
N SER A 387 -7.56 32.55 7.15
CA SER A 387 -6.46 32.35 6.23
C SER A 387 -5.14 32.84 6.83
N GLU A 388 -4.09 32.05 6.69
CA GLU A 388 -2.70 32.43 6.91
C GLU A 388 -2.24 33.47 5.86
N LYS A 389 -2.82 33.43 4.66
CA LYS A 389 -2.57 34.38 3.57
C LYS A 389 -3.52 35.59 3.66
N PRO A 390 -3.03 36.84 3.62
CA PRO A 390 -3.88 38.02 3.74
C PRO A 390 -4.84 38.18 2.56
N GLY A 391 -6.13 38.36 2.85
CA GLY A 391 -7.15 38.78 1.88
C GLY A 391 -7.14 40.29 1.57
N PRO A 392 -7.91 40.74 0.55
CA PRO A 392 -8.73 39.93 -0.33
C PRO A 392 -7.91 39.21 -1.39
N PHE A 393 -8.27 37.96 -1.68
CA PHE A 393 -7.64 37.15 -2.74
C PHE A 393 -8.73 36.39 -3.50
N VAL A 394 -8.58 36.27 -4.82
CA VAL A 394 -9.42 35.43 -5.67
C VAL A 394 -8.47 34.69 -6.60
N GLY A 395 -8.51 33.37 -6.60
CA GLY A 395 -7.60 32.57 -7.39
C GLY A 395 -7.90 31.08 -7.31
N ARG A 396 -7.04 30.29 -7.94
CA ARG A 396 -7.12 28.83 -7.87
C ARG A 396 -6.34 28.34 -6.65
N ALA A 397 -6.87 27.30 -6.01
CA ALA A 397 -6.22 26.62 -4.92
C ALA A 397 -6.34 25.11 -5.06
N THR A 398 -5.38 24.40 -4.49
CA THR A 398 -5.43 22.95 -4.26
C THR A 398 -5.97 22.70 -2.86
N ILE A 399 -7.00 21.86 -2.75
CA ILE A 399 -7.66 21.47 -1.51
C ILE A 399 -7.37 19.99 -1.29
N ASP A 400 -6.59 19.70 -0.28
CA ASP A 400 -6.26 18.34 0.13
C ASP A 400 -7.10 17.95 1.35
N VAL A 401 -7.75 16.80 1.26
CA VAL A 401 -8.47 16.16 2.35
C VAL A 401 -7.58 15.03 2.87
N LEU A 402 -7.10 15.19 4.09
CA LEU A 402 -6.12 14.33 4.73
C LEU A 402 -6.79 13.54 5.86
N GLN A 403 -6.49 12.26 5.99
CA GLN A 403 -6.93 11.44 7.11
C GLN A 403 -5.71 11.03 7.93
N SER A 404 -5.66 11.47 9.18
CA SER A 404 -4.57 11.15 10.11
C SER A 404 -4.64 9.70 10.57
N ASP A 405 -3.50 9.02 10.63
CA ASP A 405 -3.41 7.71 11.29
C ASP A 405 -3.20 7.82 12.81
N ILE A 406 -2.81 8.99 13.30
CA ILE A 406 -2.58 9.23 14.74
C ILE A 406 -3.93 9.44 15.43
N SER A 407 -4.71 10.42 14.95
CA SER A 407 -5.98 10.79 15.57
C SER A 407 -7.20 10.14 14.92
N GLN A 408 -7.04 9.55 13.72
CA GLN A 408 -8.15 9.04 12.89
C GLN A 408 -9.12 10.15 12.44
N LYS A 409 -8.70 11.42 12.51
CA LYS A 409 -9.50 12.58 12.13
C LYS A 409 -9.18 13.05 10.72
N VAL A 410 -10.12 13.79 10.15
CA VAL A 410 -10.00 14.38 8.81
C VAL A 410 -9.55 15.84 8.93
N PHE A 411 -8.53 16.20 8.17
CA PHE A 411 -7.98 17.53 8.02
C PHE A 411 -8.16 18.02 6.60
N ILE A 412 -8.24 19.34 6.45
CA ILE A 412 -8.35 20.03 5.16
C ILE A 412 -7.21 21.01 5.09
N ALA A 413 -6.35 20.84 4.09
CA ALA A 413 -5.28 21.76 3.78
C ALA A 413 -5.60 22.46 2.46
N VAL A 414 -5.62 23.78 2.46
CA VAL A 414 -5.85 24.60 1.26
C VAL A 414 -4.57 25.31 0.90
N TYR A 415 -4.17 25.24 -0.37
CA TYR A 415 -2.95 25.84 -0.90
C TYR A 415 -3.28 26.75 -2.08
N ALA A 416 -2.85 28.01 -2.05
CA ALA A 416 -3.00 28.96 -3.16
C ALA A 416 -1.65 29.59 -3.50
N ASP A 417 -1.29 29.61 -4.79
CA ASP A 417 0.04 30.01 -5.27
C ASP A 417 1.19 29.24 -4.59
N ASN A 418 0.97 27.96 -4.29
CA ASN A 418 1.88 27.11 -3.52
C ASN A 418 2.10 27.55 -2.06
N GLU A 419 1.32 28.48 -1.52
CA GLU A 419 1.37 28.83 -0.11
C GLU A 419 0.20 28.17 0.61
N ARG A 420 0.44 27.66 1.82
CA ARG A 420 -0.64 27.17 2.65
C ARG A 420 -1.51 28.37 3.06
N VAL A 421 -2.80 28.23 2.82
CA VAL A 421 -3.83 29.22 3.12
C VAL A 421 -4.48 28.87 4.45
N THR A 422 -4.82 27.61 4.66
CA THR A 422 -5.39 27.14 5.93
C THR A 422 -5.17 25.65 6.09
N LEU A 423 -5.02 25.21 7.34
CA LEU A 423 -5.06 23.82 7.76
C LEU A 423 -6.08 23.70 8.89
N LYS A 424 -7.10 22.85 8.72
CA LYS A 424 -8.16 22.73 9.71
C LYS A 424 -8.75 21.34 9.77
N SER A 425 -9.18 20.92 10.96
CA SER A 425 -10.13 19.83 11.15
C SER A 425 -11.48 20.35 11.65
N PHE A 426 -12.56 19.65 11.29
CA PHE A 426 -13.89 19.88 11.85
C PHE A 426 -14.19 18.99 13.06
N ALA A 427 -13.26 18.10 13.43
CA ALA A 427 -13.38 17.27 14.62
C ALA A 427 -12.81 17.98 15.86
N ASP A 428 -13.39 17.75 17.03
CA ASP A 428 -12.90 18.33 18.29
C ASP A 428 -11.53 17.75 18.69
N GLY A 429 -10.71 18.53 19.41
CA GLY A 429 -9.45 18.07 19.99
C GLY A 429 -8.34 17.79 18.96
N THR A 430 -8.25 18.61 17.93
CA THR A 430 -7.23 18.51 16.87
C THR A 430 -6.13 19.56 17.00
N ASP A 431 -6.21 20.43 18.01
CA ASP A 431 -5.33 21.60 18.13
C ASP A 431 -3.86 21.21 18.21
N GLU A 432 -3.51 20.22 19.04
CA GLU A 432 -2.14 19.71 19.17
C GLU A 432 -1.58 19.15 17.84
N GLU A 433 -2.42 18.46 17.05
CA GLU A 433 -2.00 17.92 15.75
C GLU A 433 -1.89 19.01 14.68
N CYS A 434 -2.79 19.98 14.68
CA CYS A 434 -2.68 21.18 13.84
C CYS A 434 -1.41 21.98 14.17
N GLU A 435 -1.07 22.14 15.45
CA GLU A 435 0.16 22.81 15.90
C GLU A 435 1.40 22.07 15.41
N ARG A 436 1.41 20.73 15.49
CA ARG A 436 2.52 19.91 14.95
C ARG A 436 2.70 20.05 13.44
N LEU A 437 1.63 20.37 12.72
CA LEU A 437 1.64 20.54 11.27
C LEU A 437 1.91 21.97 10.83
N ILE A 438 2.05 22.94 11.75
CA ILE A 438 2.12 24.35 11.38
C ILE A 438 3.28 24.66 10.44
N ASP A 439 4.43 24.02 10.62
CA ASP A 439 5.63 24.22 9.78
C ASP A 439 5.84 23.09 8.76
N VAL A 440 4.87 22.19 8.61
CA VAL A 440 4.96 21.01 7.74
C VAL A 440 4.15 21.22 6.48
N ASP A 441 4.80 20.96 5.34
CA ASP A 441 4.10 20.95 4.07
C ASP A 441 3.36 19.63 3.82
N VAL A 442 2.05 19.65 4.06
CA VAL A 442 1.15 18.53 3.80
C VAL A 442 0.49 18.56 2.41
N SER A 443 1.01 19.34 1.45
CA SER A 443 0.48 19.37 0.07
C SER A 443 0.88 18.14 -0.72
N THR A 444 -0.12 17.48 -1.30
CA THR A 444 0.04 16.26 -2.12
C THR A 444 0.70 16.56 -3.44
N GLU A 445 0.38 17.71 -4.02
CA GLU A 445 1.03 18.21 -5.23
C GLU A 445 2.51 18.49 -4.96
N ARG A 446 2.84 19.15 -3.83
CA ARG A 446 4.24 19.39 -3.48
C ARG A 446 4.99 18.13 -3.12
N ALA A 447 4.38 17.17 -2.42
CA ALA A 447 5.02 15.88 -2.15
C ALA A 447 5.38 15.13 -3.44
N ARG A 448 4.53 15.22 -4.48
CA ARG A 448 4.87 14.68 -5.82
C ARG A 448 6.01 15.43 -6.47
N GLY A 449 5.97 16.77 -6.44
CA GLY A 449 7.06 17.60 -6.94
C GLY A 449 8.38 17.33 -6.22
N ALA A 450 8.34 17.12 -4.90
CA ALA A 450 9.47 16.76 -4.06
C ALA A 450 10.07 15.42 -4.49
N LYS A 451 9.24 14.38 -4.66
CA LYS A 451 9.70 13.08 -5.14
C LYS A 451 10.38 13.19 -6.52
N GLU A 452 9.78 13.94 -7.43
CA GLU A 452 10.33 14.13 -8.77
C GLU A 452 11.67 14.88 -8.76
N LEU A 453 11.78 15.91 -7.91
CA LEU A 453 13.03 16.60 -7.65
C LEU A 453 14.08 15.65 -7.08
N MET A 454 13.73 14.85 -6.07
CA MET A 454 14.64 13.89 -5.45
C MET A 454 15.18 12.89 -6.47
N ARG A 455 14.28 12.29 -7.28
CA ARG A 455 14.66 11.40 -8.38
C ARG A 455 15.61 12.09 -9.34
N THR A 456 15.27 13.30 -9.78
CA THR A 456 16.08 14.06 -10.73
C THR A 456 17.48 14.30 -10.18
N VAL A 457 17.60 14.73 -8.92
CA VAL A 457 18.90 14.97 -8.28
C VAL A 457 19.73 13.68 -8.18
N ILE A 458 19.12 12.57 -7.77
CA ILE A 458 19.78 11.26 -7.70
C ILE A 458 20.25 10.81 -9.09
N ASP A 459 19.40 10.93 -10.11
CA ASP A 459 19.73 10.53 -11.48
C ASP A 459 20.83 11.41 -12.10
N HIS A 460 20.95 12.68 -11.68
CA HIS A 460 22.05 13.56 -12.11
C HIS A 460 23.36 13.29 -11.36
N ALA A 461 23.29 12.89 -10.09
CA ALA A 461 24.47 12.53 -9.31
C ALA A 461 25.05 11.18 -9.72
N LEU A 462 24.26 10.29 -10.32
CA LEU A 462 24.74 9.02 -10.89
C LEU A 462 25.16 9.26 -12.36
N PRO A 463 26.47 9.30 -12.68
CA PRO A 463 26.93 9.68 -14.02
C PRO A 463 26.36 8.78 -15.12
N MET A 464 25.77 9.40 -16.14
CA MET A 464 25.12 8.73 -17.29
C MET A 464 26.08 7.94 -18.18
N ASP A 465 27.38 8.24 -18.14
CA ASP A 465 28.44 7.58 -18.90
C ASP A 465 29.25 6.55 -18.09
N GLY A 466 28.89 6.35 -16.81
CA GLY A 466 29.67 5.58 -15.84
C GLY A 466 29.22 4.14 -15.58
N SER A 467 30.09 3.38 -14.91
CA SER A 467 29.82 2.04 -14.37
C SER A 467 28.63 2.00 -13.42
N ALA A 468 28.31 3.10 -12.73
CA ALA A 468 27.20 3.19 -11.78
C ALA A 468 25.83 2.99 -12.43
N HIS A 469 25.59 3.57 -13.61
CA HIS A 469 24.32 3.37 -14.33
C HIS A 469 24.14 1.91 -14.78
N VAL A 470 25.21 1.31 -15.31
CA VAL A 470 25.22 -0.12 -15.71
C VAL A 470 24.98 -1.03 -14.51
N LEU A 471 25.59 -0.72 -13.36
CA LEU A 471 25.37 -1.44 -12.11
C LEU A 471 23.92 -1.30 -11.63
N ARG A 472 23.36 -0.09 -11.59
CA ARG A 472 21.97 0.12 -11.20
C ARG A 472 21.01 -0.70 -12.05
N GLU A 473 21.18 -0.64 -13.37
CA GLU A 473 20.33 -1.43 -14.28
C GLU A 473 20.52 -2.94 -14.11
N HIS A 474 21.75 -3.39 -13.86
CA HIS A 474 22.02 -4.78 -13.55
C HIS A 474 21.25 -5.25 -12.30
N TYR A 475 21.32 -4.49 -11.20
CA TYR A 475 20.59 -4.82 -9.98
C TYR A 475 19.07 -4.74 -10.16
N ARG A 476 18.58 -3.73 -10.89
CA ARG A 476 17.15 -3.62 -11.21
C ARG A 476 16.65 -4.86 -11.95
N MET A 477 17.34 -5.26 -13.02
CA MET A 477 16.97 -6.45 -13.80
C MET A 477 17.06 -7.73 -12.96
N GLN A 478 18.09 -7.89 -12.14
CA GLN A 478 18.21 -9.03 -11.23
C GLN A 478 17.10 -9.04 -10.19
N ALA A 479 16.70 -7.88 -9.68
CA ALA A 479 15.62 -7.75 -8.73
C ALA A 479 14.27 -8.16 -9.34
N GLU A 480 14.00 -7.71 -10.57
CA GLU A 480 12.81 -8.08 -11.35
C GLU A 480 12.76 -9.58 -11.64
N GLU A 481 13.85 -10.16 -12.17
CA GLU A 481 13.94 -11.59 -12.46
C GLU A 481 13.84 -12.44 -11.19
N GLY A 482 14.48 -12.00 -10.11
CA GLY A 482 14.45 -12.65 -8.81
C GLY A 482 13.05 -12.64 -8.21
N ALA A 483 12.34 -11.52 -8.28
CA ALA A 483 10.93 -11.42 -7.87
C ALA A 483 10.06 -12.36 -8.71
N GLU A 484 10.16 -12.32 -10.04
CA GLU A 484 9.39 -13.19 -10.93
C GLU A 484 9.55 -14.68 -10.58
N LYS A 485 10.80 -15.14 -10.42
CA LYS A 485 11.11 -16.52 -10.02
C LYS A 485 10.55 -16.87 -8.65
N LEU A 486 10.69 -15.95 -7.69
CA LEU A 486 10.25 -16.16 -6.31
C LEU A 486 8.72 -16.35 -6.24
N TYR A 487 7.96 -15.44 -6.83
CA TYR A 487 6.49 -15.48 -6.76
C TYR A 487 5.91 -16.64 -7.56
N ARG A 488 6.48 -16.96 -8.74
CA ARG A 488 6.09 -18.17 -9.48
C ARG A 488 6.31 -19.43 -8.65
N LYS A 489 7.48 -19.59 -8.05
CA LYS A 489 7.81 -20.75 -7.23
C LYS A 489 6.85 -20.91 -6.05
N TRP A 490 6.62 -19.83 -5.29
CA TRP A 490 5.73 -19.92 -4.13
C TRP A 490 4.28 -20.15 -4.53
N CYS A 491 3.77 -19.48 -5.56
CA CYS A 491 2.41 -19.72 -6.04
C CYS A 491 2.25 -21.13 -6.60
N GLY A 492 3.20 -21.62 -7.39
CA GLY A 492 3.20 -23.00 -7.90
C GLY A 492 3.18 -24.02 -6.76
N ALA A 493 4.04 -23.85 -5.76
CA ALA A 493 4.10 -24.72 -4.58
C ALA A 493 2.82 -24.66 -3.73
N LEU A 494 2.25 -23.47 -3.52
CA LEU A 494 1.04 -23.26 -2.73
C LEU A 494 -0.24 -23.73 -3.43
N MET A 495 -0.25 -23.79 -4.76
CA MET A 495 -1.37 -24.34 -5.51
C MET A 495 -1.31 -25.87 -5.61
N ALA A 496 -0.11 -26.44 -5.48
CA ALA A 496 0.18 -27.86 -5.59
C ALA A 496 0.13 -28.62 -4.25
N ILE A 497 -0.67 -28.18 -3.26
CA ILE A 497 -0.64 -28.72 -1.87
C ILE A 497 -0.69 -30.26 -1.82
N ASP A 498 -1.33 -30.90 -2.80
CA ASP A 498 -1.47 -32.36 -2.89
C ASP A 498 -1.04 -32.92 -4.27
N GLY A 499 -0.29 -32.16 -5.09
CA GLY A 499 -0.05 -32.47 -6.50
C GLY A 499 1.31 -31.99 -7.05
N PRO A 500 1.58 -32.17 -8.35
CA PRO A 500 2.74 -31.57 -9.01
C PRO A 500 2.61 -30.04 -9.06
N GLU A 501 3.75 -29.34 -9.10
CA GLU A 501 3.80 -27.88 -9.21
C GLU A 501 2.97 -27.41 -10.42
N ALA A 502 2.03 -26.48 -10.18
CA ALA A 502 1.15 -25.99 -11.22
C ALA A 502 1.96 -25.15 -12.24
N ASP A 503 1.79 -25.43 -13.53
CA ASP A 503 2.35 -24.59 -14.59
C ASP A 503 1.53 -23.30 -14.70
N LEU A 504 2.09 -22.20 -14.21
CA LEU A 504 1.41 -20.90 -14.14
C LEU A 504 1.67 -20.09 -15.41
N PRO A 505 0.67 -19.91 -16.27
CA PRO A 505 0.89 -19.32 -17.58
C PRO A 505 1.20 -17.82 -17.47
N SER A 506 2.28 -17.40 -18.12
CA SER A 506 2.81 -16.02 -18.07
C SER A 506 2.01 -15.03 -18.91
N SER A 507 1.30 -15.50 -19.94
CA SER A 507 0.61 -14.64 -20.91
C SER A 507 -0.68 -14.02 -20.36
N PRO A 508 -1.00 -12.76 -20.69
CA PRO A 508 -2.31 -12.18 -20.40
C PRO A 508 -3.46 -13.03 -20.95
N GLY A 509 -4.55 -13.10 -20.18
CA GLY A 509 -5.73 -13.90 -20.50
C GLY A 509 -5.53 -15.40 -20.28
N ALA A 510 -4.42 -15.84 -19.68
CA ALA A 510 -4.17 -17.26 -19.57
C ALA A 510 -5.13 -17.98 -18.63
N LEU A 511 -5.62 -17.35 -17.55
CA LEU A 511 -6.70 -17.93 -16.75
C LEU A 511 -8.00 -18.06 -17.56
N TYR A 512 -8.29 -17.10 -18.44
CA TYR A 512 -9.40 -17.21 -19.39
C TYR A 512 -9.20 -18.34 -20.39
N HIS A 513 -7.97 -18.57 -20.85
CA HIS A 513 -7.63 -19.74 -21.65
C HIS A 513 -7.80 -21.07 -20.89
N LEU A 514 -7.39 -21.12 -19.61
CA LEU A 514 -7.63 -22.27 -18.72
C LEU A 514 -9.12 -22.52 -18.52
N CYS A 515 -9.93 -21.46 -18.52
CA CYS A 515 -11.39 -21.52 -18.45
C CYS A 515 -12.06 -21.82 -19.81
N ASP A 516 -11.35 -22.45 -20.77
CA ASP A 516 -11.84 -22.76 -22.12
C ASP A 516 -12.43 -21.54 -22.87
N ARG A 517 -11.94 -20.33 -22.55
CA ARG A 517 -12.44 -19.03 -23.04
C ARG A 517 -13.93 -18.79 -22.71
N ASP A 518 -14.44 -19.35 -21.62
CA ASP A 518 -15.79 -19.11 -21.16
C ASP A 518 -15.85 -17.88 -20.23
N ALA A 519 -16.31 -16.76 -20.79
CA ALA A 519 -16.41 -15.50 -20.05
C ALA A 519 -17.43 -15.57 -18.91
N ASN A 520 -18.50 -16.35 -19.03
CA ASN A 520 -19.51 -16.46 -17.98
C ASN A 520 -18.98 -17.26 -16.79
N PHE A 521 -18.17 -18.28 -17.04
CA PHE A 521 -17.48 -19.03 -15.99
C PHE A 521 -16.50 -18.14 -15.22
N LEU A 522 -15.63 -17.40 -15.94
CA LEU A 522 -14.68 -16.49 -15.30
C LEU A 522 -15.37 -15.37 -14.51
N ARG A 523 -16.43 -14.78 -15.06
CA ARG A 523 -17.26 -13.78 -14.37
C ARG A 523 -17.91 -14.34 -13.11
N SER A 524 -18.38 -15.58 -13.16
CA SER A 524 -18.93 -16.24 -11.97
C SER A 524 -17.86 -16.41 -10.89
N ILE A 525 -16.63 -16.82 -11.25
CA ILE A 525 -15.52 -16.91 -10.29
C ILE A 525 -15.19 -15.53 -9.69
N ALA A 526 -15.05 -14.51 -10.52
CA ALA A 526 -14.79 -13.15 -10.07
C ALA A 526 -15.89 -12.66 -9.10
N ALA A 527 -17.16 -12.90 -9.44
CA ALA A 527 -18.28 -12.52 -8.59
C ALA A 527 -18.31 -13.31 -7.26
N LEU A 528 -18.02 -14.61 -7.27
CA LEU A 528 -17.99 -15.43 -6.05
C LEU A 528 -16.95 -14.90 -5.05
N GLY A 529 -15.79 -14.50 -5.55
CA GLY A 529 -14.77 -13.88 -4.72
C GLY A 529 -15.07 -12.44 -4.28
N CYS A 530 -16.17 -11.82 -4.72
CA CYS A 530 -16.61 -10.49 -4.25
C CYS A 530 -17.82 -10.58 -3.30
N VAL A 531 -18.64 -11.62 -3.42
CA VAL A 531 -19.99 -11.68 -2.82
C VAL A 531 -20.04 -12.49 -1.52
N GLY A 532 -18.99 -13.26 -1.19
CA GLY A 532 -18.95 -14.08 0.02
C GLY A 532 -17.70 -13.85 0.86
N GLY A 533 -17.77 -14.25 2.12
CA GLY A 533 -16.58 -14.53 2.91
C GLY A 533 -15.73 -15.62 2.26
N VAL A 534 -14.58 -15.92 2.85
CA VAL A 534 -13.65 -16.93 2.34
C VAL A 534 -14.32 -18.28 2.08
N LEU A 535 -15.38 -18.62 2.82
CA LEU A 535 -16.16 -19.85 2.71
C LEU A 535 -17.52 -19.61 2.05
N LEU A 536 -17.85 -20.45 1.09
CA LEU A 536 -19.05 -20.40 0.25
C LEU A 536 -19.86 -21.69 0.41
N ASP A 537 -21.18 -21.54 0.59
CA ASP A 537 -22.12 -22.65 0.47
C ASP A 537 -22.64 -22.80 -0.97
N ASP A 538 -23.27 -23.95 -1.26
CA ASP A 538 -23.80 -24.24 -2.59
C ASP A 538 -24.94 -23.30 -3.02
N ALA A 539 -25.66 -22.69 -2.07
CA ALA A 539 -26.74 -21.77 -2.37
C ALA A 539 -26.20 -20.42 -2.88
N ILE A 540 -25.14 -19.89 -2.26
CA ILE A 540 -24.41 -18.70 -2.70
C ILE A 540 -23.79 -18.94 -4.08
N ILE A 541 -23.18 -20.12 -4.27
CA ILE A 541 -22.59 -20.48 -5.58
C ILE A 541 -23.68 -20.52 -6.64
N ALA A 542 -24.77 -21.27 -6.40
CA ALA A 542 -25.88 -21.38 -7.34
C ALA A 542 -26.48 -20.02 -7.71
N LYS A 543 -26.72 -19.15 -6.72
CA LYS A 543 -27.28 -17.81 -6.93
C LYS A 543 -26.36 -16.94 -7.79
N THR A 544 -25.06 -16.98 -7.54
CA THR A 544 -24.06 -16.19 -8.29
C THR A 544 -23.88 -16.72 -9.71
N CYS A 545 -23.81 -18.04 -9.90
CA CYS A 545 -23.74 -18.64 -11.22
C CYS A 545 -24.98 -18.32 -12.07
N ALA A 546 -26.16 -18.29 -11.45
CA ALA A 546 -27.41 -17.98 -12.14
C ALA A 546 -27.42 -16.57 -12.74
N THR A 547 -26.78 -15.58 -12.12
CA THR A 547 -26.69 -14.21 -12.68
C THR A 547 -25.83 -14.14 -13.94
N HIS A 548 -25.02 -15.18 -14.20
CA HIS A 548 -24.18 -15.30 -15.40
C HIS A 548 -24.64 -16.43 -16.33
N GLY A 549 -25.84 -16.99 -16.11
CA GLY A 549 -26.43 -18.01 -16.98
C GLY A 549 -25.83 -19.41 -16.82
N LEU A 550 -25.24 -19.72 -15.66
CA LEU A 550 -24.71 -21.05 -15.33
C LEU A 550 -25.55 -21.72 -14.23
N THR A 551 -25.74 -23.04 -14.33
CA THR A 551 -26.26 -23.84 -13.21
C THR A 551 -25.12 -24.24 -12.28
N LEU A 552 -25.43 -24.53 -11.01
CA LEU A 552 -24.43 -25.01 -10.04
C LEU A 552 -23.70 -26.27 -10.55
N GLU A 553 -24.45 -27.25 -11.06
CA GLU A 553 -23.89 -28.50 -11.61
C GLU A 553 -22.93 -28.24 -12.78
N ASN A 554 -23.33 -27.37 -13.72
CA ASN A 554 -22.49 -27.01 -14.86
C ASN A 554 -21.20 -26.30 -14.40
N PHE A 555 -21.33 -25.36 -13.47
CA PHE A 555 -20.21 -24.61 -12.93
C PHE A 555 -19.22 -25.52 -12.18
N LEU A 556 -19.69 -26.33 -11.23
CA LEU A 556 -18.84 -27.24 -10.46
C LEU A 556 -18.22 -28.32 -11.35
N GLY A 557 -18.98 -28.89 -12.29
CA GLY A 557 -18.45 -29.88 -13.24
C GLY A 557 -17.34 -29.31 -14.13
N ARG A 558 -17.44 -28.04 -14.52
CA ARG A 558 -16.37 -27.34 -15.27
C ARG A 558 -15.15 -27.06 -14.40
N ALA A 559 -15.34 -26.57 -13.17
CA ALA A 559 -14.25 -26.34 -12.25
C ALA A 559 -13.45 -27.63 -12.00
N GLN A 560 -14.14 -28.75 -11.80
CA GLN A 560 -13.52 -30.07 -11.66
C GLN A 560 -12.78 -30.50 -12.93
N ALA A 561 -13.38 -30.33 -14.11
CA ALA A 561 -12.74 -30.70 -15.37
C ALA A 561 -11.44 -29.89 -15.64
N ILE A 562 -11.40 -28.63 -15.24
CA ILE A 562 -10.18 -27.80 -15.34
C ILE A 562 -9.14 -28.27 -14.32
N GLU A 563 -9.55 -28.58 -13.09
CA GLU A 563 -8.66 -29.13 -12.06
C GLU A 563 -8.01 -30.44 -12.53
N GLU A 564 -8.79 -31.36 -13.10
CA GLU A 564 -8.29 -32.63 -13.63
C GLU A 564 -7.32 -32.44 -14.82
N ARG A 565 -7.57 -31.44 -15.68
CA ARG A 565 -6.76 -31.19 -16.89
C ARG A 565 -5.47 -30.43 -16.60
N HIS A 566 -5.51 -29.50 -15.65
CA HIS A 566 -4.45 -28.51 -15.44
C HIS A 566 -3.85 -28.54 -14.02
N SER A 567 -4.34 -29.41 -13.14
CA SER A 567 -4.00 -29.38 -11.71
C SER A 567 -4.28 -28.02 -11.06
N PHE A 568 -5.22 -27.26 -11.63
CA PHE A 568 -5.61 -25.94 -11.18
C PHE A 568 -6.94 -26.02 -10.43
N ARG A 569 -6.86 -25.96 -9.10
CA ARG A 569 -8.03 -26.05 -8.22
C ARG A 569 -8.67 -24.68 -8.06
N PHE A 570 -9.99 -24.56 -8.28
CA PHE A 570 -10.80 -23.35 -8.02
C PHE A 570 -11.45 -23.33 -6.63
N PHE A 571 -11.65 -24.52 -6.04
CA PHE A 571 -12.34 -24.68 -4.76
C PHE A 571 -11.62 -25.68 -3.88
N THR A 572 -11.46 -25.33 -2.61
CA THR A 572 -10.97 -26.24 -1.58
C THR A 572 -12.08 -26.50 -0.57
N MET A 573 -12.34 -27.75 -0.22
CA MET A 573 -13.28 -28.08 0.85
C MET A 573 -12.70 -27.71 2.22
N VAL A 574 -13.50 -27.05 3.05
CA VAL A 574 -13.24 -26.76 4.46
C VAL A 574 -14.49 -27.13 5.25
N GLY A 575 -14.49 -28.33 5.83
CA GLY A 575 -15.72 -28.93 6.35
C GLY A 575 -16.74 -29.15 5.22
N ASP A 576 -17.97 -28.70 5.43
CA ASP A 576 -19.06 -28.79 4.44
C ASP A 576 -19.12 -27.57 3.49
N MET A 577 -18.19 -26.62 3.63
CA MET A 577 -18.14 -25.40 2.82
C MET A 577 -17.01 -25.44 1.80
N ARG A 578 -17.13 -24.62 0.74
CA ARG A 578 -16.12 -24.46 -0.32
C ARG A 578 -15.40 -23.13 -0.16
N MET A 579 -14.08 -23.17 -0.09
CA MET A 579 -13.24 -21.99 -0.17
C MET A 579 -12.86 -21.73 -1.62
N CYS A 580 -13.19 -20.56 -2.18
CA CYS A 580 -12.71 -20.20 -3.52
C CYS A 580 -11.21 -19.87 -3.45
N THR A 581 -10.38 -20.47 -4.30
CA THR A 581 -8.92 -20.29 -4.35
C THR A 581 -8.47 -19.22 -5.35
N VAL A 582 -9.41 -18.68 -6.13
CA VAL A 582 -9.20 -17.68 -7.20
C VAL A 582 -9.87 -16.37 -6.88
#